data_AF-A0A257NYM4-F1
#
_entry.id   AF-A0A257NYM4-F1
#
_cell.length_a   1.000
_cell.length_b   1.000
_cell.length_c   1.000
_cell.angle_alpha   90.00
_cell.angle_beta   90.00
_cell.angle_gamma   90.00
#
_symmetry.space_group_name_H-M   'P 1'
#
loop_
_entity.id
_entity.type
_entity.pdbx_description
1 polymer ?
#
loop_
_entity_poly.entity_id
_entity_poly.type
_entity_poly.pdbx_seq_one_letter_code
_entity_poly.pdbx_strand_id
1 'polypeptide(L)'
;MAVGNAPKTDSNAKFVGFVAAILLLAAVYYLVSSLVSVVNRSAFKGEFVEPPVSSSAPSTTVASDTVPTTATVTPAPAAVVAVAASSGNAAEGKTAYATCAACHGADGKGNGGAFPNLTKLNAADAAAILTAFKKGDMDYLKKRDLGGARYSTMAPQAAGLTDAAIANLAAYIAELGGHTAEAAATAPAAATTAAPAQANAAAVAGGAPAAAAAPKMVSSEIIALGHSLYSSCAVCHGAEGEGARLFQAPKLAGLPYASVTSLLGLYRKGQQMGANSYAMIPQAKHLTDNEIDALANYIAVMNTAAAQGASASD
;
A
#
# COMPACT_ATOMS: atom_id res chain seq x y z
N MET A 1 -25.20 -79.94 -3.96
CA MET A 1 -24.23 -78.96 -4.47
C MET A 1 -25.03 -77.84 -5.12
N ALA A 2 -25.25 -76.72 -4.42
CA ALA A 2 -26.02 -75.60 -4.94
C ALA A 2 -25.06 -74.62 -5.64
N VAL A 3 -25.13 -74.57 -6.97
CA VAL A 3 -24.40 -73.58 -7.78
C VAL A 3 -25.20 -72.27 -7.71
N GLY A 4 -24.70 -71.31 -6.93
CA GLY A 4 -25.29 -69.98 -6.83
C GLY A 4 -25.00 -69.16 -8.09
N ASN A 5 -26.05 -68.70 -8.77
CA ASN A 5 -25.96 -67.72 -9.84
C ASN A 5 -25.62 -66.34 -9.24
N ALA A 6 -24.45 -65.80 -9.57
CA ALA A 6 -24.11 -64.42 -9.26
C ALA A 6 -24.86 -63.45 -10.20
N PRO A 7 -25.50 -62.39 -9.69
CA PRO A 7 -26.20 -61.43 -10.52
C PRO A 7 -25.22 -60.62 -11.36
N LYS A 8 -25.41 -60.62 -12.68
CA LYS A 8 -24.68 -59.76 -13.60
C LYS A 8 -25.05 -58.31 -13.31
N THR A 9 -24.07 -57.47 -12.98
CA THR A 9 -24.31 -56.03 -12.80
C THR A 9 -24.15 -55.33 -14.13
N ASP A 10 -25.21 -54.67 -14.60
CA ASP A 10 -25.19 -53.93 -15.87
C ASP A 10 -24.41 -52.62 -15.72
N SER A 11 -23.29 -52.51 -16.42
CA SER A 11 -22.42 -51.31 -16.41
C SER A 11 -23.16 -50.02 -16.80
N ASN A 12 -24.21 -50.14 -17.60
CA ASN A 12 -25.05 -49.01 -18.00
C ASN A 12 -25.80 -48.39 -16.82
N ALA A 13 -26.22 -49.18 -15.83
CA ALA A 13 -26.89 -48.68 -14.63
C ALA A 13 -25.94 -47.82 -13.76
N LYS A 14 -24.66 -48.17 -13.71
CA LYS A 14 -23.63 -47.41 -12.97
C LYS A 14 -23.34 -46.07 -13.64
N PHE A 15 -23.31 -46.03 -14.98
CA PHE A 15 -23.09 -44.79 -15.72
C PHE A 15 -24.28 -43.82 -15.57
N VAL A 16 -25.52 -44.32 -15.67
CA VAL A 16 -26.72 -43.50 -15.48
C VAL A 16 -26.79 -42.93 -14.06
N GLY A 17 -26.44 -43.72 -13.04
CA GLY A 17 -26.37 -43.24 -11.66
C GLY A 17 -25.33 -42.13 -11.45
N PHE A 18 -24.17 -42.25 -12.10
CA PHE A 18 -23.11 -41.23 -12.01
C PHE A 18 -23.50 -39.91 -12.68
N VAL A 19 -24.13 -39.97 -13.86
CA VAL A 19 -24.62 -38.78 -14.57
C VAL A 19 -25.75 -38.10 -13.77
N ALA A 20 -26.68 -38.87 -13.20
CA ALA A 20 -27.74 -38.34 -12.35
C ALA A 20 -27.19 -37.62 -11.10
N ALA A 21 -26.16 -38.18 -10.46
CA ALA A 21 -25.52 -37.56 -9.30
C ALA A 21 -24.83 -36.23 -9.63
N ILE A 22 -24.17 -36.13 -10.80
CA ILE A 22 -23.54 -34.89 -11.27
C ILE A 22 -24.59 -33.81 -11.55
N LEU A 23 -25.69 -34.16 -12.21
CA LEU A 23 -26.78 -33.22 -12.49
C LEU A 23 -27.43 -32.70 -11.19
N LEU A 24 -27.57 -33.55 -10.18
CA LEU A 24 -28.11 -33.17 -8.87
C LEU A 24 -27.15 -32.21 -8.14
N LEU A 25 -25.85 -32.48 -8.16
CA LEU A 25 -24.84 -31.57 -7.59
C LEU A 25 -24.81 -30.21 -8.29
N ALA A 26 -24.93 -30.19 -9.62
CA ALA A 26 -25.00 -28.94 -10.39
C ALA A 26 -26.26 -28.13 -10.05
N ALA A 27 -27.42 -28.79 -9.89
CA ALA A 27 -28.66 -28.14 -9.49
C ALA A 27 -28.57 -27.54 -8.08
N VAL A 28 -27.97 -28.26 -7.13
CA VAL A 28 -27.74 -27.76 -5.76
C VAL A 28 -26.80 -26.56 -5.77
N TYR A 29 -25.70 -26.63 -6.52
CA TYR A 29 -24.76 -25.51 -6.67
C TYR A 29 -25.44 -24.26 -7.25
N TYR A 30 -26.29 -24.43 -8.25
CA TYR A 30 -27.03 -23.32 -8.86
C TYR A 30 -28.04 -22.70 -7.90
N LEU A 31 -28.77 -23.52 -7.13
CA LEU A 31 -29.69 -23.06 -6.09
C LEU A 31 -28.98 -22.25 -5.00
N VAL A 32 -27.83 -22.73 -4.52
CA VAL A 32 -27.02 -22.03 -3.51
C VAL A 32 -26.47 -20.70 -4.07
N SER A 33 -25.93 -20.71 -5.29
CA SER A 33 -25.43 -19.50 -5.95
C SER A 33 -26.53 -18.46 -6.20
N SER A 34 -27.72 -18.92 -6.59
CA SER A 34 -28.90 -18.06 -6.76
C SER A 34 -29.34 -17.45 -5.44
N LEU A 35 -29.40 -18.24 -4.36
CA LEU A 35 -29.75 -17.76 -3.03
C LEU A 35 -28.77 -16.70 -2.52
N VAL A 36 -27.46 -16.92 -2.66
CA VAL A 36 -26.42 -15.94 -2.30
C VAL A 36 -26.59 -14.65 -3.09
N SER A 37 -26.90 -14.75 -4.39
CA SER A 37 -27.13 -13.60 -5.26
C SER A 37 -28.37 -12.79 -4.87
N VAL A 38 -29.44 -13.47 -4.44
CA VAL A 38 -30.68 -12.83 -3.95
C VAL A 38 -30.42 -12.11 -2.63
N VAL A 39 -29.79 -12.76 -1.65
CA VAL A 39 -29.46 -12.17 -0.35
C VAL A 39 -28.60 -10.91 -0.50
N ASN A 40 -27.60 -10.96 -1.38
CA ASN A 40 -26.71 -9.83 -1.65
C ASN A 40 -27.43 -8.67 -2.38
N ARG A 41 -28.47 -8.97 -3.18
CA ARG A 41 -29.29 -7.97 -3.86
C ARG A 41 -30.32 -7.32 -2.93
N SER A 42 -30.88 -8.07 -1.99
CA SER A 42 -31.78 -7.54 -0.95
C SER A 42 -31.08 -6.66 0.09
N ALA A 43 -29.75 -6.69 0.16
CA ALA A 43 -28.97 -5.86 1.10
C ALA A 43 -28.70 -4.41 0.60
N PHE A 44 -29.08 -4.04 -0.63
CA PHE A 44 -28.77 -2.72 -1.21
C PHE A 44 -29.98 -2.00 -1.85
N LYS A 45 -31.18 -2.17 -1.28
CA LYS A 45 -32.35 -1.38 -1.68
C LYS A 45 -32.87 -0.56 -0.49
N GLY A 46 -32.00 0.31 0.03
CA GLY A 46 -32.38 1.43 0.89
C GLY A 46 -32.34 2.69 0.04
N GLU A 47 -33.53 3.25 -0.21
CA GLU A 47 -33.83 4.45 -0.98
C GLU A 47 -32.89 5.62 -0.62
N PHE A 48 -32.05 6.07 -1.56
CA PHE A 48 -31.37 7.36 -1.46
C PHE A 48 -31.99 8.29 -2.49
N VAL A 49 -32.84 9.19 -1.99
CA VAL A 49 -33.37 10.33 -2.73
C VAL A 49 -32.22 11.30 -3.00
N GLU A 50 -31.87 11.49 -4.27
CA GLU A 50 -30.94 12.55 -4.70
C GLU A 50 -31.62 13.93 -4.65
N PRO A 51 -30.99 14.96 -4.05
CA PRO A 51 -31.26 16.35 -4.40
C PRO A 51 -30.28 16.87 -5.48
N PRO A 52 -30.72 17.84 -6.31
CA PRO A 52 -30.09 18.14 -7.59
C PRO A 52 -28.81 18.97 -7.48
N VAL A 53 -27.90 18.70 -8.42
CA VAL A 53 -26.75 19.55 -8.76
C VAL A 53 -27.20 20.97 -9.10
N SER A 54 -26.51 21.97 -8.54
CA SER A 54 -26.59 23.35 -9.02
C SER A 54 -25.19 23.88 -9.30
N SER A 55 -24.93 23.99 -10.60
CA SER A 55 -23.88 24.78 -11.23
C SER A 55 -24.21 26.27 -11.08
N SER A 56 -23.26 27.09 -10.64
CA SER A 56 -23.13 28.49 -11.08
C SER A 56 -21.79 29.09 -10.61
N ALA A 57 -20.91 29.36 -11.57
CA ALA A 57 -20.06 30.56 -11.50
C ALA A 57 -20.94 31.80 -11.72
N PRO A 58 -20.47 32.99 -11.31
CA PRO A 58 -20.09 33.90 -12.38
C PRO A 58 -18.81 34.70 -12.09
N SER A 59 -18.09 34.93 -13.18
CA SER A 59 -17.06 35.96 -13.35
C SER A 59 -17.59 37.33 -12.94
N THR A 60 -16.77 38.11 -12.23
CA THR A 60 -16.82 39.57 -12.33
C THR A 60 -15.42 40.15 -12.35
N THR A 61 -15.17 40.83 -13.45
CA THR A 61 -14.12 41.80 -13.74
C THR A 61 -14.03 42.89 -12.67
N VAL A 62 -12.81 43.25 -12.28
CA VAL A 62 -12.48 44.63 -11.92
C VAL A 62 -11.14 45.02 -12.51
N ALA A 63 -11.15 46.23 -13.05
CA ALA A 63 -10.13 46.84 -13.87
C ALA A 63 -8.91 47.30 -13.07
N SER A 64 -7.83 47.42 -13.84
CA SER A 64 -6.66 48.29 -13.72
C SER A 64 -6.67 49.35 -12.62
N ASP A 65 -5.53 49.48 -11.94
CA ASP A 65 -4.90 50.79 -11.83
C ASP A 65 -3.38 50.72 -11.66
N THR A 66 -2.74 51.56 -12.48
CA THR A 66 -1.45 52.27 -12.32
C THR A 66 -0.16 51.55 -11.91
N VAL A 67 0.75 51.53 -12.89
CA VAL A 67 2.21 51.52 -12.76
C VAL A 67 2.72 52.90 -12.27
N PRO A 68 3.87 52.96 -11.57
CA PRO A 68 4.95 53.79 -12.09
C PRO A 68 6.31 53.08 -12.16
N THR A 69 6.83 53.08 -13.38
CA THR A 69 8.11 53.64 -13.83
C THR A 69 9.42 53.11 -13.21
N THR A 70 10.16 52.44 -14.11
CA THR A 70 11.63 52.43 -14.31
C THR A 70 12.54 51.84 -13.24
N ALA A 71 13.04 50.64 -13.54
CA ALA A 71 14.44 50.32 -13.33
C ALA A 71 14.97 49.55 -14.56
N THR A 72 15.87 50.19 -15.30
CA THR A 72 16.66 49.58 -16.37
C THR A 72 17.63 48.57 -15.75
N VAL A 73 17.40 47.28 -15.98
CA VAL A 73 18.41 46.24 -15.73
C VAL A 73 18.93 45.77 -17.08
N THR A 74 20.20 46.11 -17.33
CA THR A 74 21.02 45.62 -18.44
C THR A 74 21.15 44.10 -18.33
N PRO A 75 20.93 43.30 -19.39
CA PRO A 75 21.15 41.86 -19.31
C PRO A 75 22.66 41.58 -19.29
N ALA A 76 23.17 41.13 -18.15
CA ALA A 76 24.50 40.52 -18.06
C ALA A 76 24.46 39.14 -18.75
N PRO A 77 25.51 38.76 -19.51
CA PRO A 77 25.50 37.52 -20.27
C PRO A 77 25.42 36.31 -19.33
N ALA A 78 24.54 35.38 -19.69
CA ALA A 78 24.32 34.12 -18.99
C ALA A 78 25.63 33.34 -18.85
N ALA A 79 26.16 33.31 -17.63
CA ALA A 79 27.21 32.38 -17.25
C ALA A 79 26.61 30.97 -17.23
N VAL A 80 27.04 30.14 -18.16
CA VAL A 80 26.78 28.71 -18.19
C VAL A 80 27.42 28.07 -16.95
N VAL A 81 26.63 27.89 -15.90
CA VAL A 81 27.04 27.02 -14.79
C VAL A 81 26.88 25.60 -15.29
N ALA A 82 28.02 24.94 -15.53
CA ALA A 82 28.07 23.52 -15.83
C ALA A 82 27.39 22.75 -14.68
N VAL A 83 26.26 22.12 -14.96
CA VAL A 83 25.53 21.29 -14.00
C VAL A 83 26.23 19.94 -13.93
N ALA A 84 26.88 19.67 -12.80
CA ALA A 84 27.37 18.35 -12.44
C ALA A 84 26.19 17.37 -12.31
N ALA A 85 26.37 16.15 -12.81
CA ALA A 85 25.42 15.06 -12.70
C ALA A 85 25.13 14.75 -11.23
N SER A 86 23.87 14.80 -10.80
CA SER A 86 23.53 14.45 -9.42
C SER A 86 23.55 12.94 -9.25
N SER A 87 24.56 12.47 -8.52
CA SER A 87 24.46 11.26 -7.70
C SER A 87 23.11 11.26 -6.97
N GLY A 88 22.46 10.09 -6.85
CA GLY A 88 21.19 9.98 -6.15
C GLY A 88 21.27 10.56 -4.73
N ASN A 89 20.21 11.21 -4.28
CA ASN A 89 20.12 11.77 -2.93
C ASN A 89 19.82 10.63 -1.94
N ALA A 90 20.83 10.20 -1.19
CA ALA A 90 20.67 9.13 -0.21
C ALA A 90 19.73 9.48 0.95
N ALA A 91 19.54 10.77 1.29
CA ALA A 91 18.60 11.18 2.33
C ALA A 91 17.13 11.05 1.86
N GLU A 92 16.85 11.41 0.61
CA GLU A 92 15.56 11.14 -0.03
C GLU A 92 15.36 9.63 -0.23
N GLY A 93 16.42 8.92 -0.61
CA GLY A 93 16.47 7.48 -0.73
C GLY A 93 16.10 6.78 0.57
N LYS A 94 16.65 7.24 1.70
CA LYS A 94 16.34 6.75 3.04
C LYS A 94 14.86 6.88 3.38
N THR A 95 14.26 8.01 3.01
CA THR A 95 12.84 8.28 3.24
C THR A 95 11.97 7.32 2.42
N ALA A 96 12.28 7.17 1.12
CA ALA A 96 11.58 6.24 0.24
C ALA A 96 11.81 4.76 0.60
N TYR A 97 12.96 4.44 1.20
CA TYR A 97 13.32 3.08 1.60
C TYR A 97 12.46 2.53 2.73
N ALA A 98 11.71 3.36 3.46
CA ALA A 98 10.84 2.91 4.55
C ALA A 98 9.90 1.78 4.11
N THR A 99 9.34 1.85 2.90
CA THR A 99 8.48 0.79 2.33
C THR A 99 9.29 -0.46 1.95
N CYS A 100 10.54 -0.29 1.52
CA CYS A 100 11.45 -1.38 1.16
C CYS A 100 11.91 -2.16 2.40
N ALA A 101 12.11 -1.46 3.52
CA ALA A 101 12.57 -2.00 4.80
C ALA A 101 11.58 -3.04 5.38
N ALA A 102 10.29 -2.95 5.04
CA ALA A 102 9.28 -3.92 5.48
C ALA A 102 9.59 -5.35 5.03
N CYS A 103 10.25 -5.50 3.89
CA CYS A 103 10.65 -6.80 3.33
C CYS A 103 12.16 -7.03 3.45
N HIS A 104 12.96 -6.00 3.15
CA HIS A 104 14.43 -6.12 3.09
C HIS A 104 15.14 -5.81 4.41
N GLY A 105 14.40 -5.47 5.46
CA GLY A 105 14.92 -5.07 6.77
C GLY A 105 15.38 -3.62 6.78
N ALA A 106 15.29 -2.96 7.94
CA ALA A 106 15.75 -1.57 8.11
C ALA A 106 17.25 -1.40 7.87
N ASP A 107 18.04 -2.46 8.10
CA ASP A 107 19.47 -2.53 7.82
C ASP A 107 19.80 -3.13 6.44
N GLY A 108 18.79 -3.42 5.61
CA GLY A 108 18.94 -3.98 4.29
C GLY A 108 19.46 -5.41 4.23
N LYS A 109 19.62 -6.12 5.36
CA LYS A 109 20.19 -7.48 5.36
C LYS A 109 19.24 -8.56 4.86
N GLY A 110 17.96 -8.25 4.74
CA GLY A 110 16.92 -9.18 4.35
C GLY A 110 16.71 -10.30 5.37
N ASN A 111 15.95 -11.32 4.97
CA ASN A 111 15.61 -12.46 5.83
C ASN A 111 16.01 -13.80 5.19
N GLY A 112 17.30 -14.11 5.20
CA GLY A 112 17.80 -15.47 4.93
C GLY A 112 17.47 -16.05 3.55
N GLY A 113 17.23 -15.22 2.54
CA GLY A 113 16.99 -15.65 1.15
C GLY A 113 15.54 -15.53 0.65
N ALA A 114 14.57 -15.35 1.56
CA ALA A 114 13.19 -14.98 1.22
C ALA A 114 13.13 -13.53 0.72
N PHE A 115 13.82 -12.64 1.43
CA PHE A 115 14.11 -11.29 0.98
C PHE A 115 15.63 -11.12 0.89
N PRO A 116 16.17 -10.83 -0.31
CA PRO A 116 17.61 -10.72 -0.52
C PRO A 116 18.27 -9.62 0.32
N ASN A 117 19.53 -9.86 0.67
CA ASN A 117 20.42 -8.89 1.29
C ASN A 117 20.80 -7.81 0.26
N LEU A 118 20.44 -6.56 0.54
CA LEU A 118 20.72 -5.39 -0.28
C LEU A 118 22.06 -4.73 0.04
N THR A 119 22.65 -5.02 1.21
CA THR A 119 23.92 -4.45 1.68
C THR A 119 25.13 -4.91 0.86
N LYS A 120 24.93 -5.72 -0.18
CA LYS A 120 25.95 -6.15 -1.13
C LYS A 120 25.88 -5.41 -2.47
N LEU A 121 24.86 -4.58 -2.66
CA LEU A 121 24.66 -3.82 -3.89
C LEU A 121 25.34 -2.46 -3.75
N ASN A 122 26.10 -2.08 -4.78
CA ASN A 122 26.45 -0.68 -4.99
C ASN A 122 25.26 0.07 -5.64
N ALA A 123 25.38 1.40 -5.75
CA ALA A 123 24.31 2.22 -6.31
C ALA A 123 24.00 1.88 -7.78
N ALA A 124 25.00 1.57 -8.60
CA ALA A 124 24.77 1.22 -10.00
C ALA A 124 23.96 -0.09 -10.13
N ASP A 125 24.33 -1.11 -9.36
CA ASP A 125 23.64 -2.41 -9.36
C ASP A 125 22.22 -2.30 -8.79
N ALA A 126 22.04 -1.56 -7.70
CA ALA A 126 20.71 -1.32 -7.12
C ALA A 126 19.79 -0.60 -8.11
N ALA A 127 20.28 0.44 -8.79
CA ALA A 127 19.51 1.18 -9.80
C ALA A 127 19.16 0.29 -11.00
N ALA A 128 20.11 -0.51 -11.49
CA ALA A 128 19.90 -1.41 -12.61
C ALA A 128 18.86 -2.50 -12.30
N ILE A 129 18.92 -3.09 -11.09
CA ILE A 129 17.96 -4.10 -10.63
C ILE A 129 16.56 -3.51 -10.49
N LEU A 130 16.41 -2.36 -9.84
CA LEU A 130 15.11 -1.68 -9.68
C LEU A 130 14.52 -1.31 -11.04
N THR A 131 15.35 -0.82 -11.97
CA THR A 131 14.94 -0.53 -13.35
C THR A 131 14.50 -1.78 -14.10
N ALA A 132 15.20 -2.91 -13.91
CA ALA A 132 14.85 -4.18 -14.53
C ALA A 132 13.50 -4.72 -14.01
N PHE A 133 13.22 -4.60 -12.70
CA PHE A 133 11.91 -4.93 -12.14
C PHE A 133 10.80 -4.00 -12.67
N LYS A 134 11.06 -2.69 -12.73
CA LYS A 134 10.11 -1.70 -13.28
C LYS A 134 9.75 -1.99 -14.74
N LYS A 135 10.73 -2.37 -15.56
CA LYS A 135 10.55 -2.64 -17.00
C LYS A 135 10.13 -4.08 -17.32
N GLY A 136 10.16 -4.98 -16.34
CA GLY A 136 9.92 -6.40 -16.58
C GLY A 136 11.01 -7.09 -17.42
N ASP A 137 12.27 -6.67 -17.29
CA ASP A 137 13.39 -7.25 -18.04
C ASP A 137 13.74 -8.66 -17.52
N MET A 138 13.02 -9.66 -18.05
CA MET A 138 13.14 -11.04 -17.60
C MET A 138 14.50 -11.66 -17.90
N ASP A 139 15.17 -11.21 -18.95
CA ASP A 139 16.48 -11.75 -19.33
C ASP A 139 17.57 -11.24 -18.39
N TYR A 140 17.52 -9.97 -18.01
CA TYR A 140 18.40 -9.41 -16.98
C TYR A 140 18.16 -10.06 -15.61
N LEU A 141 16.88 -10.22 -15.23
CA LEU A 141 16.50 -10.71 -13.91
C LEU A 141 16.76 -12.21 -13.74
N LYS A 142 16.47 -13.06 -14.74
CA LYS A 142 16.73 -14.51 -14.66
C LYS A 142 18.23 -14.81 -14.52
N LYS A 143 19.11 -14.07 -15.21
CA LYS A 143 20.57 -14.22 -15.10
C LYS A 143 21.09 -13.95 -13.69
N ARG A 144 20.32 -13.26 -12.86
CA ARG A 144 20.64 -12.89 -11.47
C ARG A 144 19.79 -13.64 -10.44
N ASP A 145 19.06 -14.67 -10.86
CA ASP A 145 18.14 -15.42 -9.98
C ASP A 145 17.04 -14.52 -9.37
N LEU A 146 16.60 -13.50 -10.11
CA LEU A 146 15.57 -12.52 -9.70
C LEU A 146 14.24 -12.70 -10.46
N GLY A 147 14.11 -13.75 -11.27
CA GLY A 147 12.87 -14.10 -11.98
C GLY A 147 11.82 -14.79 -11.11
N GLY A 148 10.75 -15.29 -11.74
CA GLY A 148 9.75 -16.14 -11.08
C GLY A 148 9.08 -15.48 -9.86
N ALA A 149 9.08 -16.17 -8.72
CA ALA A 149 8.45 -15.70 -7.49
C ALA A 149 9.05 -14.38 -6.96
N ARG A 150 10.35 -14.14 -7.21
CA ARG A 150 11.00 -12.87 -6.84
C ARG A 150 10.52 -11.72 -7.72
N TYR A 151 10.32 -11.98 -9.01
CA TYR A 151 9.71 -11.02 -9.93
C TYR A 151 8.27 -10.69 -9.55
N SER A 152 7.42 -11.68 -9.33
CA SER A 152 6.02 -11.42 -8.96
C SER A 152 5.87 -10.62 -7.66
N THR A 153 6.84 -10.76 -6.74
CA THR A 153 6.84 -10.06 -5.45
C THR A 153 7.38 -8.63 -5.56
N MET A 154 8.46 -8.43 -6.32
CA MET A 154 9.17 -7.13 -6.37
C MET A 154 8.69 -6.20 -7.50
N ALA A 155 8.18 -6.74 -8.61
CA ALA A 155 7.77 -5.94 -9.76
C ALA A 155 6.68 -4.89 -9.43
N PRO A 156 5.63 -5.20 -8.63
CA PRO A 156 4.63 -4.19 -8.24
C PRO A 156 5.22 -3.04 -7.44
N GLN A 157 6.25 -3.29 -6.63
CA GLN A 157 6.93 -2.27 -5.82
C GLN A 157 7.77 -1.33 -6.70
N ALA A 158 8.36 -1.86 -7.78
CA ALA A 158 9.19 -1.08 -8.70
C ALA A 158 8.39 -0.35 -9.78
N ALA A 159 7.18 -0.81 -10.11
CA ALA A 159 6.38 -0.31 -11.22
C ALA A 159 6.07 1.19 -11.15
N GLY A 160 5.86 1.71 -9.93
CA GLY A 160 5.56 3.13 -9.68
C GLY A 160 6.77 4.04 -9.46
N LEU A 161 7.99 3.50 -9.41
CA LEU A 161 9.18 4.29 -9.10
C LEU A 161 9.55 5.20 -10.27
N THR A 162 9.77 6.48 -10.01
CA THR A 162 10.39 7.39 -10.98
C THR A 162 11.88 7.10 -11.10
N ASP A 163 12.51 7.54 -12.19
CA ASP A 163 13.95 7.30 -12.38
C ASP A 163 14.79 8.05 -11.32
N ALA A 164 14.31 9.20 -10.85
CA ALA A 164 14.88 9.92 -9.70
C ALA A 164 14.73 9.13 -8.40
N ALA A 165 13.56 8.54 -8.12
CA ALA A 165 13.35 7.70 -6.94
C ALA A 165 14.24 6.46 -6.97
N ILE A 166 14.43 5.85 -8.14
CA ILE A 166 15.36 4.73 -8.33
C ILE A 166 16.80 5.16 -8.01
N ALA A 167 17.25 6.31 -8.50
CA ALA A 167 18.59 6.83 -8.22
C ALA A 167 18.80 7.11 -6.73
N ASN A 168 17.81 7.72 -6.07
CA ASN A 168 17.84 8.03 -4.64
C ASN A 168 17.87 6.75 -3.78
N LEU A 169 16.97 5.79 -4.06
CA LEU A 169 16.92 4.49 -3.39
C LEU A 169 18.24 3.74 -3.57
N ALA A 170 18.80 3.76 -4.77
CA ALA A 170 20.06 3.10 -5.07
C ALA A 170 21.25 3.72 -4.32
N ALA A 171 21.30 5.05 -4.20
CA ALA A 171 22.31 5.73 -3.39
C ALA A 171 22.22 5.31 -1.91
N TYR A 172 21.01 5.26 -1.34
CA TYR A 172 20.81 4.82 0.03
C TYR A 172 21.11 3.32 0.25
N ILE A 173 20.73 2.45 -0.68
CA ILE A 173 21.02 1.01 -0.61
C ILE A 173 22.54 0.76 -0.59
N ALA A 174 23.32 1.55 -1.33
CA ALA A 174 24.78 1.48 -1.27
C ALA A 174 25.31 1.82 0.15
N GLU A 175 24.77 2.87 0.77
CA GLU A 175 25.14 3.27 2.14
C GLU A 175 24.83 2.18 3.18
N LEU A 176 23.72 1.44 3.03
CA LEU A 176 23.40 0.29 3.89
C LEU A 176 24.48 -0.80 3.87
N GLY A 177 25.22 -0.92 2.76
CA GLY A 177 26.37 -1.81 2.59
C GLY A 177 27.70 -1.28 3.11
N GLY A 178 27.73 -0.04 3.59
CA GLY A 178 29.00 0.67 3.85
C GLY A 178 29.73 1.06 2.56
N HIS A 179 29.04 1.04 1.41
CA HIS A 179 29.56 1.56 0.16
C HIS A 179 29.24 3.07 0.12
N THR A 180 30.26 3.92 0.19
CA THR A 180 30.07 5.37 -0.02
C THR A 180 29.58 5.61 -1.44
N ALA A 181 28.63 6.55 -1.61
CA ALA A 181 28.00 6.91 -2.88
C ALA A 181 28.98 7.62 -3.84
N GLU A 182 30.05 6.93 -4.24
CA GLU A 182 31.01 7.40 -5.23
C GLU A 182 31.26 6.28 -6.25
N ALA A 183 30.37 6.20 -7.24
CA ALA A 183 30.58 5.72 -8.61
C ALA A 183 29.23 5.42 -9.27
N ALA A 184 28.58 6.45 -9.84
CA ALA A 184 27.53 6.27 -10.85
C ALA A 184 27.39 7.54 -11.68
N ALA A 185 28.28 7.72 -12.65
CA ALA A 185 28.20 8.77 -13.67
C ALA A 185 28.04 8.12 -15.04
N THR A 186 26.81 8.00 -15.58
CA THR A 186 26.48 8.22 -17.01
C THR A 186 24.97 8.11 -17.33
N ALA A 187 24.36 9.26 -17.69
CA ALA A 187 23.25 9.51 -18.65
C ALA A 187 21.78 9.08 -18.33
N PRO A 188 20.74 9.69 -18.98
CA PRO A 188 20.29 11.08 -18.88
C PRO A 188 18.79 11.23 -18.50
N ALA A 189 18.40 12.44 -18.09
CA ALA A 189 17.16 12.80 -17.37
C ALA A 189 16.01 13.36 -18.24
N ALA A 190 14.80 13.35 -17.67
CA ALA A 190 13.72 14.31 -17.94
C ALA A 190 13.02 14.71 -16.62
N ALA A 191 12.96 16.01 -16.33
CA ALA A 191 12.55 16.64 -15.06
C ALA A 191 11.03 16.91 -14.98
N THR A 192 10.45 17.22 -13.80
CA THR A 192 10.21 18.62 -13.34
C THR A 192 9.79 18.68 -11.84
N THR A 193 10.60 19.38 -11.01
CA THR A 193 10.34 20.52 -10.06
C THR A 193 9.09 20.52 -9.13
N ALA A 194 9.05 20.96 -7.85
CA ALA A 194 10.00 21.38 -6.79
C ALA A 194 9.28 21.61 -5.42
N ALA A 195 10.11 21.73 -4.37
CA ALA A 195 9.93 21.94 -2.91
C ALA A 195 9.33 23.32 -2.47
N PRO A 196 9.22 23.73 -1.15
CA PRO A 196 9.83 23.17 0.07
C PRO A 196 8.99 23.10 1.38
N ALA A 197 9.53 22.35 2.36
CA ALA A 197 9.07 22.26 3.75
C ALA A 197 9.64 23.39 4.64
N GLN A 198 8.96 23.73 5.74
CA GLN A 198 9.54 24.42 6.89
C GLN A 198 8.83 24.10 8.21
N ALA A 199 9.64 23.92 9.26
CA ALA A 199 9.25 23.55 10.62
C ALA A 199 9.19 24.76 11.56
N ASN A 200 8.34 24.71 12.59
CA ASN A 200 8.54 25.40 13.87
C ASN A 200 7.56 24.93 14.95
N ALA A 201 8.14 24.57 16.11
CA ALA A 201 7.44 24.26 17.35
C ALA A 201 7.23 25.53 18.19
N ALA A 202 6.12 25.60 18.94
CA ALA A 202 5.99 26.48 20.10
C ALA A 202 5.00 25.88 21.12
N ALA A 203 5.46 25.81 22.37
CA ALA A 203 4.70 25.38 23.55
C ALA A 203 3.84 26.51 24.12
N VAL A 204 2.73 26.17 24.80
CA VAL A 204 2.11 26.99 25.85
C VAL A 204 1.51 26.10 26.94
N ALA A 205 1.70 26.53 28.20
CA ALA A 205 1.36 25.81 29.43
C ALA A 205 0.21 26.48 30.21
N GLY A 206 -0.48 25.67 31.02
CA GLY A 206 -1.36 26.04 32.17
C GLY A 206 -2.86 25.88 31.90
N GLY A 207 -3.70 25.19 32.69
CA GLY A 207 -3.61 24.55 34.02
C GLY A 207 -4.87 23.70 34.31
N ALA A 208 -4.88 22.91 35.39
CA ALA A 208 -5.90 21.89 35.74
C ALA A 208 -6.96 22.40 36.78
N PRO A 209 -8.11 21.71 37.05
CA PRO A 209 -8.11 20.38 37.71
C PRO A 209 -9.14 19.31 37.23
N ALA A 210 -8.77 18.08 37.63
CA ALA A 210 -9.34 16.71 37.59
C ALA A 210 -10.83 16.36 37.30
N ALA A 211 -10.96 15.22 36.58
CA ALA A 211 -11.79 14.02 36.88
C ALA A 211 -12.89 13.59 35.88
N ALA A 212 -12.49 12.92 34.80
CA ALA A 212 -13.13 11.76 34.16
C ALA A 212 -12.08 11.21 33.16
N ALA A 213 -11.92 9.89 33.00
CA ALA A 213 -10.88 9.34 32.13
C ALA A 213 -11.14 9.72 30.67
N ALA A 214 -10.56 10.85 30.26
CA ALA A 214 -10.58 11.41 28.92
C ALA A 214 -9.85 10.47 27.94
N PRO A 215 -10.26 10.46 26.66
CA PRO A 215 -9.62 9.63 25.65
C PRO A 215 -8.13 9.98 25.59
N LYS A 216 -7.26 8.97 25.63
CA LYS A 216 -5.83 9.18 25.39
C LYS A 216 -5.70 9.90 24.06
N MET A 217 -5.23 11.14 24.07
CA MET A 217 -4.89 11.84 22.84
C MET A 217 -3.85 10.98 22.14
N VAL A 218 -4.24 10.40 21.01
CA VAL A 218 -3.33 9.62 20.17
C VAL A 218 -2.31 10.61 19.61
N SER A 219 -1.03 10.35 19.82
CA SER A 219 0.00 11.22 19.26
C SER A 219 -0.05 11.18 17.73
N SER A 220 0.26 12.30 17.08
CA SER A 220 0.43 12.35 15.62
C SER A 220 1.44 11.31 15.13
N GLU A 221 2.43 10.98 15.94
CA GLU A 221 3.42 9.93 15.69
C GLU A 221 2.79 8.52 15.61
N ILE A 222 1.85 8.18 16.50
CA ILE A 222 1.15 6.89 16.46
C ILE A 222 0.23 6.80 15.24
N ILE A 223 -0.41 7.90 14.85
CA ILE A 223 -1.21 7.97 13.62
C ILE A 223 -0.31 7.84 12.37
N ALA A 224 0.85 8.50 12.36
CA ALA A 224 1.81 8.40 11.26
C ALA A 224 2.40 6.98 11.15
N LEU A 225 2.73 6.34 12.27
CA LEU A 225 3.14 4.94 12.30
C LEU A 225 2.03 4.04 11.75
N GLY A 226 0.79 4.22 12.22
CA GLY A 226 -0.37 3.46 11.75
C GLY A 226 -0.60 3.62 10.25
N HIS A 227 -0.50 4.85 9.73
CA HIS A 227 -0.58 5.13 8.30
C HIS A 227 0.51 4.40 7.51
N SER A 228 1.76 4.43 8.00
CA SER A 228 2.88 3.76 7.33
C SER A 228 2.70 2.25 7.25
N LEU A 229 2.24 1.62 8.34
CA LEU A 229 1.96 0.18 8.42
C LEU A 229 0.77 -0.20 7.52
N TYR A 230 -0.23 0.67 7.43
CA TYR A 230 -1.44 0.46 6.66
C TYR A 230 -1.19 0.35 5.15
N SER A 231 -0.10 0.90 4.63
CA SER A 231 0.27 0.79 3.21
C SER A 231 0.27 -0.65 2.69
N SER A 232 0.71 -1.61 3.51
CA SER A 232 0.68 -3.04 3.20
C SER A 232 -0.75 -3.62 3.22
N CYS A 233 -1.60 -3.09 4.10
CA CYS A 233 -2.99 -3.50 4.26
C CYS A 233 -3.85 -3.01 3.09
N ALA A 234 -3.53 -1.84 2.54
CA ALA A 234 -4.24 -1.19 1.45
C ALA A 234 -4.31 -2.02 0.16
N VAL A 235 -3.33 -2.90 -0.08
CA VAL A 235 -3.31 -3.82 -1.24
C VAL A 235 -4.59 -4.65 -1.33
N CYS A 236 -5.11 -5.07 -0.17
CA CYS A 236 -6.34 -5.84 -0.09
C CYS A 236 -7.52 -5.00 0.40
N HIS A 237 -7.30 -4.11 1.37
CA HIS A 237 -8.37 -3.36 2.04
C HIS A 237 -8.69 -2.00 1.41
N GLY A 238 -7.99 -1.61 0.34
CA GLY A 238 -8.17 -0.32 -0.32
C GLY A 238 -7.36 0.79 0.34
N ALA A 239 -6.99 1.79 -0.46
CA ALA A 239 -6.15 2.91 -0.03
C ALA A 239 -6.82 3.73 1.08
N GLU A 240 -8.13 3.87 1.00
CA GLU A 240 -8.95 4.53 2.01
C GLU A 240 -9.65 3.52 2.93
N GLY A 241 -9.25 2.24 2.94
CA GLY A 241 -9.90 1.22 3.77
C GLY A 241 -11.34 0.94 3.41
N GLU A 242 -11.73 1.22 2.17
CA GLU A 242 -13.05 0.98 1.60
C GLU A 242 -13.37 -0.51 1.39
N GLY A 243 -12.35 -1.36 1.41
CA GLY A 243 -12.42 -2.79 1.10
C GLY A 243 -12.41 -3.06 -0.40
N ALA A 244 -12.08 -4.30 -0.79
CA ALA A 244 -12.03 -4.69 -2.19
C ALA A 244 -12.77 -6.01 -2.44
N ARG A 245 -13.61 -6.05 -3.47
CA ARG A 245 -14.36 -7.26 -3.85
C ARG A 245 -13.47 -8.40 -4.36
N LEU A 246 -12.34 -8.06 -4.98
CA LEU A 246 -11.42 -9.05 -5.55
C LEU A 246 -10.88 -10.02 -4.48
N PHE A 247 -10.59 -9.49 -3.29
CA PHE A 247 -10.07 -10.26 -2.15
C PHE A 247 -11.13 -10.55 -1.09
N GLN A 248 -12.39 -10.18 -1.33
CA GLN A 248 -13.46 -10.17 -0.32
C GLN A 248 -13.00 -9.49 1.00
N ALA A 249 -12.18 -8.45 0.86
CA ALA A 249 -11.62 -7.73 1.97
C ALA A 249 -12.68 -6.76 2.52
N PRO A 250 -13.00 -6.82 3.82
CA PRO A 250 -13.98 -5.92 4.43
C PRO A 250 -13.45 -4.49 4.48
N LYS A 251 -14.39 -3.53 4.52
CA LYS A 251 -14.13 -2.14 4.84
C LYS A 251 -13.50 -2.05 6.24
N LEU A 252 -12.38 -1.33 6.34
CA LEU A 252 -11.71 -1.05 7.60
C LEU A 252 -12.00 0.37 8.10
N ALA A 253 -12.20 1.33 7.20
CA ALA A 253 -12.31 2.73 7.57
C ALA A 253 -13.40 3.03 8.60
N GLY A 254 -13.00 3.65 9.70
CA GLY A 254 -13.86 4.02 10.82
C GLY A 254 -14.21 2.86 11.75
N LEU A 255 -13.57 1.69 11.61
CA LEU A 255 -13.71 0.63 12.62
C LEU A 255 -13.17 1.14 13.97
N PRO A 256 -13.89 0.92 15.07
CA PRO A 256 -13.46 1.42 16.37
C PRO A 256 -12.17 0.72 16.81
N TYR A 257 -11.28 1.48 17.44
CA TYR A 257 -9.98 1.03 17.94
C TYR A 257 -10.05 -0.32 18.67
N ALA A 258 -11.02 -0.50 19.57
CA ALA A 258 -11.18 -1.73 20.35
C ALA A 258 -11.48 -2.97 19.47
N SER A 259 -12.21 -2.79 18.37
CA SER A 259 -12.49 -3.88 17.44
C SER A 259 -11.25 -4.27 16.64
N VAL A 260 -10.48 -3.29 16.17
CA VAL A 260 -9.27 -3.54 15.38
C VAL A 260 -8.19 -4.21 16.23
N THR A 261 -7.93 -3.70 17.43
CA THR A 261 -6.97 -4.31 18.38
C THR A 261 -7.36 -5.74 18.75
N SER A 262 -8.63 -5.98 19.04
CA SER A 262 -9.15 -7.32 19.32
C SER A 262 -8.95 -8.28 18.14
N LEU A 263 -9.39 -7.90 16.94
CA LEU A 263 -9.29 -8.74 15.74
C LEU A 263 -7.84 -9.06 15.38
N LEU A 264 -6.96 -8.06 15.34
CA LEU A 264 -5.54 -8.28 15.05
C LEU A 264 -4.88 -9.14 16.13
N GLY A 265 -5.24 -8.95 17.41
CA GLY A 265 -4.78 -9.80 18.50
C GLY A 265 -5.22 -11.27 18.37
N LEU A 266 -6.45 -11.53 17.91
CA LEU A 266 -6.97 -12.88 17.65
C LEU A 266 -6.27 -13.53 16.45
N TYR A 267 -6.11 -12.79 15.34
CA TYR A 267 -5.40 -13.30 14.16
C TYR A 267 -3.93 -13.56 14.42
N ARG A 268 -3.26 -12.72 15.22
CA ARG A 268 -1.87 -12.94 15.66
C ARG A 268 -1.71 -14.23 16.46
N LYS A 269 -2.74 -14.60 17.25
CA LYS A 269 -2.83 -15.89 17.96
C LYS A 269 -3.21 -17.06 17.06
N GLY A 270 -3.46 -16.82 15.77
CA GLY A 270 -3.89 -17.84 14.80
C GLY A 270 -5.36 -18.23 14.93
N GLN A 271 -6.15 -17.49 15.71
CA GLN A 271 -7.56 -17.81 15.92
C GLN A 271 -8.39 -17.44 14.67
N GLN A 272 -9.25 -18.35 14.24
CA GLN A 272 -10.14 -18.12 13.10
C GLN A 272 -11.39 -17.36 13.53
N MET A 273 -11.77 -16.34 12.75
CA MET A 273 -12.94 -15.49 12.93
C MET A 273 -13.92 -15.56 11.74
N GLY A 274 -13.65 -16.45 10.78
CA GLY A 274 -14.44 -16.64 9.56
C GLY A 274 -13.64 -17.27 8.41
N ALA A 275 -14.29 -17.49 7.28
CA ALA A 275 -13.70 -18.18 6.12
C ALA A 275 -12.42 -17.52 5.59
N ASN A 276 -12.29 -16.19 5.71
CA ASN A 276 -11.13 -15.44 5.21
C ASN A 276 -10.00 -15.27 6.24
N SER A 277 -10.10 -15.92 7.40
CA SER A 277 -9.07 -15.81 8.46
C SER A 277 -7.70 -16.29 7.99
N TYR A 278 -7.65 -17.24 7.06
CA TYR A 278 -6.40 -17.75 6.49
C TYR A 278 -5.58 -16.64 5.82
N ALA A 279 -6.24 -15.60 5.30
CA ALA A 279 -5.57 -14.48 4.63
C ALA A 279 -5.01 -13.47 5.64
N MET A 280 -5.72 -13.23 6.76
CA MET A 280 -5.33 -12.23 7.77
C MET A 280 -4.41 -12.74 8.88
N ILE A 281 -4.49 -14.03 9.25
CA ILE A 281 -3.59 -14.65 10.23
C ILE A 281 -2.10 -14.41 9.91
N PRO A 282 -1.59 -14.68 8.68
CA PRO A 282 -0.18 -14.46 8.38
C PRO A 282 0.23 -12.98 8.42
N GLN A 283 -0.71 -12.06 8.14
CA GLN A 283 -0.45 -10.61 8.22
C GLN A 283 -0.33 -10.16 9.68
N ALA A 284 -1.21 -10.64 10.56
CA ALA A 284 -1.24 -10.25 11.97
C ALA A 284 -0.16 -10.92 12.82
N LYS A 285 0.37 -12.09 12.39
CA LYS A 285 1.30 -12.92 13.16
C LYS A 285 2.59 -12.20 13.58
N HIS A 286 3.01 -11.22 12.80
CA HIS A 286 4.27 -10.49 13.01
C HIS A 286 4.08 -9.11 13.62
N LEU A 287 2.84 -8.67 13.85
CA LEU A 287 2.57 -7.37 14.45
C LEU A 287 2.88 -7.38 15.94
N THR A 288 3.65 -6.40 16.37
CA THR A 288 3.86 -6.06 17.79
C THR A 288 2.64 -5.39 18.38
N ASP A 289 2.55 -5.31 19.72
CA ASP A 289 1.45 -4.60 20.38
C ASP A 289 1.39 -3.12 19.99
N ASN A 290 2.55 -2.50 19.81
CA ASN A 290 2.66 -1.11 19.37
C ASN A 290 2.15 -0.92 17.93
N GLU A 291 2.45 -1.85 17.01
CA GLU A 291 1.96 -1.80 15.63
C GLU A 291 0.45 -2.04 15.55
N ILE A 292 -0.09 -2.97 16.35
CA ILE A 292 -1.53 -3.18 16.47
C ILE A 292 -2.22 -1.93 17.02
N ASP A 293 -1.65 -1.29 18.04
CA ASP A 293 -2.15 -0.04 18.60
C ASP A 293 -2.17 1.08 17.54
N ALA A 294 -1.07 1.25 16.81
CA ALA A 294 -0.95 2.26 15.76
C ALA A 294 -1.93 2.04 14.59
N LEU A 295 -2.04 0.81 14.10
CA LEU A 295 -3.02 0.44 13.08
C LEU A 295 -4.45 0.69 13.54
N ALA A 296 -4.79 0.31 14.78
CA ALA A 296 -6.12 0.51 15.33
C ALA A 296 -6.48 1.99 15.49
N ASN A 297 -5.53 2.81 15.92
CA ASN A 297 -5.73 4.25 16.04
C ASN A 297 -5.89 4.91 14.66
N TYR A 298 -5.05 4.56 13.70
CA TYR A 298 -5.15 5.08 12.33
C TYR A 298 -6.47 4.68 11.65
N ILE A 299 -6.84 3.39 11.71
CA ILE A 299 -8.08 2.88 11.10
C ILE A 299 -9.34 3.49 11.73
N ALA A 300 -9.30 3.83 13.02
CA ALA A 300 -10.43 4.46 13.71
C ALA A 300 -10.72 5.88 13.21
N VAL A 301 -9.69 6.60 12.74
CA VAL A 301 -9.81 8.00 12.29
C VAL A 301 -9.71 8.17 10.78
N MET A 302 -9.33 7.12 10.03
CA MET A 302 -9.26 7.19 8.57
C MET A 302 -10.62 7.53 7.96
N ASN A 303 -10.62 8.46 7.00
CA ASN A 303 -11.80 9.05 6.36
C ASN A 303 -12.72 9.85 7.27
N THR A 304 -12.25 10.26 8.46
CA THR A 304 -12.93 11.30 9.25
C THR A 304 -12.41 12.68 8.84
N ALA A 305 -13.24 13.71 8.97
CA ALA A 305 -12.86 15.09 8.66
C ALA A 305 -11.61 15.57 9.45
N ALA A 306 -11.28 14.94 10.58
CA ALA A 306 -10.07 15.19 11.35
C ALA A 306 -8.77 14.75 10.64
N ALA A 307 -8.82 13.72 9.78
CA ALA A 307 -7.67 13.25 8.99
C ALA A 307 -7.43 14.13 7.75
N GLN A 308 -8.49 14.72 7.18
CA GLN A 308 -8.44 15.59 5.99
C GLN A 308 -8.04 17.04 6.32
N GLY A 309 -8.15 17.45 7.59
CA GLY A 309 -7.63 18.73 8.07
C GLY A 309 -6.11 18.76 8.28
N ALA A 310 -5.46 17.59 8.35
CA ALA A 310 -4.00 17.47 8.44
C ALA A 310 -3.28 17.47 7.08
N SER A 311 -4.04 17.48 5.97
CA SER A 311 -3.53 17.52 4.60
C SER A 311 -3.91 18.79 3.82
N ALA A 312 -4.54 19.78 4.48
CA ALA A 312 -4.99 21.03 3.87
C ALA A 312 -4.15 22.26 4.30
N SER A 313 -3.01 22.01 4.93
CA SER A 313 -2.00 23.03 5.22
C SER A 313 -0.63 22.43 4.97
N ASP A 314 -0.27 22.34 3.68
CA ASP A 314 1.05 22.62 3.11
C ASP A 314 0.97 22.60 1.57
#